data_AF-V5HD41-F1
#
_entry.id   AF-V5HD41-F1
#
_cell.length_a   1.000
_cell.length_b   1.000
_cell.length_c   1.000
_cell.angle_alpha   90.00
_cell.angle_beta   90.00
_cell.angle_gamma   90.00
#
_symmetry.space_group_name_H-M   'P 1'
#
loop_
_entity.id
_entity.type
_entity.pdbx_description
1 polymer ?
#
loop_
_entity_poly.entity_id
_entity_poly.type
_entity_poly.pdbx_seq_one_letter_code
_entity_poly.pdbx_strand_id
1 'polypeptide(L)' 'MKATLAALCFLAAAVYVIALLPEDICRAPHPITSCAGTARTMWYFENSTNRCESYEGCGTGYNDFKSKGCCKESCPYGKK' A
#
# COMPACT_ATOMS: atom_id res chain seq x y z
N MET A 1 9.88 3.78 33.95
CA MET A 1 10.78 3.93 32.78
C MET A 1 10.82 2.69 31.89
N LYS A 2 11.09 1.47 32.39
CA LYS A 2 11.07 0.24 31.55
C LYS A 2 9.68 -0.15 31.04
N ALA A 3 8.66 -0.12 31.89
CA ALA A 3 7.28 -0.45 31.51
C ALA A 3 6.68 0.55 30.49
N THR A 4 6.99 1.84 30.65
CA THR A 4 6.58 2.90 29.70
C THR A 4 7.26 2.74 28.33
N LEU A 5 8.54 2.38 28.29
CA LEU A 5 9.23 2.09 27.03
C LEU A 5 8.63 0.88 26.32
N ALA A 6 8.38 -0.20 27.07
CA ALA A 6 7.75 -1.41 26.52
C ALA A 6 6.36 -1.11 25.93
N ALA A 7 5.52 -0.38 26.66
CA ALA A 7 4.18 0.00 26.17
C ALA A 7 4.24 0.84 24.88
N LEU A 8 5.17 1.79 24.78
CA LEU A 8 5.38 2.59 23.57
C LEU A 8 5.81 1.71 22.38
N CYS A 9 6.73 0.76 22.60
CA CYS A 9 7.14 -0.17 21.55
C CYS A 9 5.98 -1.04 21.05
N PHE A 10 5.13 -1.54 21.95
CA PHE A 10 3.94 -2.32 21.58
C PHE A 10 2.94 -1.49 20.77
N LEU A 11 2.67 -0.25 21.19
CA LEU A 11 1.79 0.65 20.45
C LEU A 11 2.34 0.96 19.05
N ALA A 12 3.64 1.23 18.94
CA ALA A 12 4.28 1.48 17.65
C ALA A 12 4.21 0.26 16.72
N ALA A 13 4.49 -0.94 17.24
CA ALA A 13 4.38 -2.18 16.47
C ALA A 13 2.94 -2.44 16.03
N ALA A 14 1.95 -2.24 16.90
CA ALA A 14 0.54 -2.41 16.56
C ALA A 14 0.11 -1.43 15.45
N VAL A 15 0.48 -0.15 15.57
CA VAL A 15 0.19 0.87 14.54
C VAL A 15 0.84 0.50 13.20
N TYR A 16 2.09 0.01 13.22
CA TYR A 16 2.78 -0.41 12.00
C TYR A 16 2.07 -1.58 11.33
N VAL A 17 1.67 -2.60 12.09
CA VAL A 17 0.94 -3.76 11.55
C VAL A 17 -0.40 -3.36 10.96
N ILE A 18 -1.11 -2.40 11.56
CA ILE A 18 -2.40 -1.90 11.05
C ILE A 18 -2.23 -1.15 9.71
N ALA A 19 -1.05 -0.60 9.43
CA ALA A 19 -0.77 0.11 8.17
C ALA A 19 -0.43 -0.81 6.99
N LEU A 20 -0.18 -2.10 7.24
CA LEU A 20 0.14 -3.08 6.20
C LEU A 20 -1.13 -3.69 5.62
N LEU A 21 -1.21 -3.76 4.30
CA LEU A 21 -2.26 -4.49 3.60
C LEU A 21 -1.90 -5.98 3.57
N PRO A 22 -2.88 -6.89 3.70
CA PRO A 22 -2.68 -8.32 3.47
C PRO A 22 -2.08 -8.60 2.08
N GLU A 23 -1.20 -9.60 1.97
CA GLU A 23 -0.49 -9.91 0.73
C GLU A 23 -1.43 -10.29 -0.42
N ASP A 24 -2.54 -10.97 -0.13
CA ASP A 24 -3.57 -11.31 -1.10
C ASP A 24 -4.27 -10.07 -1.68
N ILE A 25 -4.44 -9.00 -0.89
CA ILE A 25 -4.98 -7.72 -1.37
C ILE A 25 -3.94 -7.00 -2.24
N CYS A 26 -2.67 -6.98 -1.84
CA CYS A 26 -1.60 -6.37 -2.63
C CYS A 26 -1.38 -7.08 -3.96
N ARG A 27 -1.59 -8.40 -4.02
CA ARG A 27 -1.39 -9.21 -5.23
C ARG A 27 -2.67 -9.46 -6.03
N ALA A 28 -3.81 -8.95 -5.57
CA ALA A 28 -5.06 -9.07 -6.27
C ALA A 28 -4.95 -8.42 -7.67
N PRO A 29 -5.65 -8.95 -8.69
CA PRO A 29 -5.76 -8.29 -9.98
C PRO A 29 -6.17 -6.82 -9.81
N HIS A 30 -5.51 -5.93 -10.53
CA HIS A 30 -5.75 -4.49 -10.45
C HIS A 30 -6.55 -4.01 -11.68
N PRO A 31 -7.88 -3.85 -11.56
CA PRO A 31 -8.68 -3.34 -12.66
C PRO A 31 -8.56 -1.81 -12.79
N ILE A 32 -8.07 -1.35 -13.93
CA ILE A 32 -8.06 0.08 -14.27
C ILE A 32 -9.35 0.41 -15.01
N THR A 33 -10.25 1.15 -14.35
CA THR A 33 -11.51 1.61 -14.95
C THR A 33 -11.39 3.02 -15.50
N SER A 34 -12.28 3.40 -16.42
CA SER A 34 -12.41 4.80 -16.83
C SER A 34 -12.77 5.68 -15.63
N CYS A 35 -12.19 6.88 -15.59
CA CYS A 35 -12.48 7.85 -14.54
C CYS A 35 -13.73 8.63 -14.91
N ALA A 36 -14.65 8.81 -13.96
CA ALA A 36 -15.75 9.77 -14.11
C ALA A 36 -15.26 11.24 -14.13
N GLY A 37 -14.05 11.49 -13.62
CA GLY A 37 -13.39 12.79 -13.61
C GLY A 37 -11.95 12.70 -14.08
N THR A 38 -11.09 13.61 -13.59
CA THR A 38 -9.69 13.69 -13.99
C THR A 38 -8.88 12.48 -13.53
N ALA A 39 -8.25 11.79 -14.48
CA ALA A 39 -7.23 10.78 -14.18
C ALA A 39 -5.97 11.44 -13.61
N ARG A 40 -5.29 10.74 -12.72
CA ARG A 40 -4.04 11.18 -12.10
C ARG A 40 -3.09 9.99 -12.00
N THR A 41 -1.80 10.30 -11.83
CA THR A 41 -0.81 9.27 -11.53
C THR A 41 -1.09 8.65 -10.17
N MET A 42 -1.48 7.38 -10.20
CA MET A 42 -1.69 6.51 -9.06
C MET A 42 -0.62 5.42 -9.07
N TRP A 43 -0.47 4.73 -7.95
CA TRP A 43 0.48 3.63 -7.77
C TRP A 43 -0.26 2.39 -7.28
N TYR A 44 0.18 1.21 -7.69
CA TYR A 44 -0.38 -0.07 -7.25
C TYR A 44 0.74 -1.11 -7.19
N PHE A 45 0.53 -2.17 -6.42
CA PHE A 45 1.45 -3.30 -6.38
C PHE A 45 1.11 -4.26 -7.52
N GLU A 46 2.02 -4.41 -8.49
CA GLU A 46 1.87 -5.32 -9.61
C GLU A 46 2.46 -6.69 -9.25
N ASN A 47 1.59 -7.71 -9.22
CA ASN A 47 1.96 -9.06 -8.79
C ASN A 47 3.00 -9.71 -9.71
N SER A 48 2.85 -9.51 -11.03
CA SER A 48 3.74 -10.13 -12.03
C SER A 48 5.18 -9.60 -11.94
N THR A 49 5.35 -8.30 -11.72
CA THR A 49 6.67 -7.67 -11.63
C THR A 49 7.21 -7.61 -10.21
N ASN A 50 6.37 -7.89 -9.20
CA ASN A 50 6.66 -7.75 -7.78
C ASN A 50 7.13 -6.33 -7.42
N ARG A 51 6.49 -5.30 -7.98
CA ARG A 51 6.90 -3.90 -7.82
C ARG A 51 5.69 -2.99 -7.70
N CYS A 52 5.92 -1.85 -7.06
CA CYS A 52 4.99 -0.72 -7.14
C CYS A 52 5.16 0.01 -8.47
N GLU A 53 4.12 -0.02 -9.29
CA GLU A 53 4.07 0.59 -10.62
C GLU A 53 3.06 1.74 -10.65
N SER A 54 3.28 2.69 -11.55
CA SER A 54 2.37 3.82 -11.73
C SER A 54 1.39 3.55 -12.86
N TYR A 55 0.16 4.04 -12.72
CA TYR A 55 -0.84 4.07 -13.77
C TYR A 55 -1.61 5.38 -13.73
N GLU A 56 -2.24 5.76 -14.84
CA GLU A 56 -3.13 6.92 -14.88
C GLU A 56 -4.57 6.46 -14.59
N GLY A 57 -5.16 6.96 -13.50
CA GLY A 57 -6.52 6.64 -13.14
C GLY A 57 -7.03 7.39 -11.91
N CYS A 58 -8.16 6.95 -11.36
CA CYS A 58 -8.82 7.63 -10.24
C CYS A 58 -8.45 7.04 -8.87
N GLY A 59 -8.04 5.77 -8.84
CA GLY A 59 -7.74 5.01 -7.63
C GLY A 59 -8.97 4.78 -6.77
N THR A 60 -9.56 3.59 -6.85
CA THR A 60 -10.84 3.25 -6.19
C THR A 60 -10.77 1.97 -5.37
N GLY A 61 -9.71 1.17 -5.51
CA GLY A 61 -9.49 -0.07 -4.78
C GLY A 61 -8.50 0.07 -3.62
N TYR A 62 -8.33 -1.02 -2.86
CA TYR A 62 -7.35 -1.09 -1.77
C TYR A 62 -5.91 -1.09 -2.25
N ASN A 63 -5.65 -1.63 -3.45
CA ASN A 63 -4.34 -1.62 -4.10
C ASN A 63 -4.12 -0.33 -4.92
N ASP A 64 -4.62 0.81 -4.44
CA ASP A 64 -4.46 2.12 -5.09
C ASP A 64 -3.86 3.16 -4.14
N PHE A 65 -2.70 3.68 -4.50
CA PHE A 65 -1.90 4.55 -3.66
C PHE A 65 -1.58 5.86 -4.38
N LYS A 66 -1.54 6.96 -3.62
CA LYS A 66 -1.23 8.29 -4.15
C LYS A 66 0.27 8.51 -4.40
N SER A 67 1.13 7.59 -3.94
CA SER A 67 2.58 7.68 -4.13
C SER A 67 3.22 6.28 -4.13
N LYS A 68 4.40 6.18 -4.76
CA LYS A 68 5.23 4.97 -4.74
C LYS A 68 5.62 4.57 -3.32
N GLY A 69 5.89 5.54 -2.45
CA GLY A 69 6.26 5.32 -1.05
C GLY A 69 5.14 4.63 -0.29
N CYS A 70 3.93 5.19 -0.36
CA CYS A 70 2.74 4.59 0.26
C CYS A 70 2.50 3.17 -0.25
N CYS A 71 2.64 2.92 -1.56
CA CYS A 71 2.52 1.56 -2.09
C CYS A 71 3.55 0.60 -1.47
N LYS A 72 4.83 1.01 -1.37
CA LYS A 72 5.88 0.16 -0.79
C LYS A 72 5.70 -0.08 0.70
N GLU A 73 5.22 0.93 1.43
CA GLU A 73 4.98 0.85 2.87
C GLU A 73 3.77 -0.04 3.18
N SER A 74 2.68 0.12 2.44
CA SER A 74 1.47 -0.69 2.64
C SER A 74 1.59 -2.11 2.06
N CYS A 75 2.35 -2.29 0.98
CA CYS A 75 2.60 -3.58 0.32
C CYS A 75 4.10 -3.92 0.26
N PRO A 76 4.74 -4.28 1.40
CA PRO A 76 6.19 -4.51 1.50
C PRO A 76 6.65 -5.87 0.94
N TYR A 77 5.88 -6.49 0.04
CA TYR A 77 6.13 -7.83 -0.51
C TYR A 77 6.98 -7.83 -1.79
N GLY A 78 7.33 -6.64 -2.28
CA GLY A 78 7.99 -6.44 -3.56
C GLY A 78 9.51 -6.59 -3.53
N LYS A 79 10.11 -6.69 -4.71
CA LYS A 79 11.56 -6.61 -4.88
C LYS A 79 12.05 -5.21 -4.52
N LYS A 80 13.18 -5.14 -3.82
CA LYS A 80 13.84 -3.88 -3.44
C LYS A 80 14.29 -3.10 -4.67
#